data_AF-A0A8S9QUF8-F1
#
_entry.id   AF-A0A8S9QUF8-F1
#
_cell.length_a   1.000
_cell.length_b   1.000
_cell.length_c   1.000
_cell.angle_alpha   90.00
_cell.angle_beta   90.00
_cell.angle_gamma   90.00
#
_symmetry.space_group_name_H-M   'P 1'
#
loop_
_entity.id
_entity.type
_entity.pdbx_description
1 polymer ?
#
loop_
_entity_poly.entity_id
_entity_poly.type
_entity_poly.pdbx_seq_one_letter_code
_entity_poly.pdbx_strand_id
1 'polypeptide(L)'
;MNDQSRSSSARSRRRRFGEVDYSFGDHYHFRSRVPLKSFEDRLQGSRRLFSEIILTIGGYSRRHHNREAAIGYRFLCLRGFVVQGSLDPKDCLLDDVFRIIDSIGWSYTVMHVHPFCPRVVREFISNKPFNDEGVLVRGCVFRFSPSVINQLMMTPPVEHSFQWKEVVLKQAISHLTGGHCSGWTEFNLNALISPFQALYRVCELNWLPGPDSDLMIKNRLRLLYDVANRKQISFGHLVYDQVIDMTRITDLETSLIFPNLIYQLLVLQKEVPLLPGDEEPIGRGLPIYGVASDTSGPMGRRRLT
;
A
#
# COMPACT_ATOMS: atom_id res chain seq x y z
N MET A 1 49.76 52.69 3.25
CA MET A 1 49.49 52.74 1.80
C MET A 1 49.32 51.30 1.34
N ASN A 2 48.11 50.97 0.86
CA ASN A 2 47.70 49.98 -0.16
C ASN A 2 48.47 48.65 -0.30
N ASP A 3 47.88 47.49 -0.56
CA ASP A 3 46.49 47.01 -0.67
C ASP A 3 46.57 45.47 -0.82
N GLN A 4 45.51 44.77 -0.42
CA GLN A 4 45.03 43.48 -0.94
C GLN A 4 45.98 42.26 -1.11
N SER A 5 45.71 41.19 -0.35
CA SER A 5 45.08 39.98 -0.90
C SER A 5 44.70 38.97 0.19
N ARG A 6 43.45 38.52 0.13
CA ARG A 6 42.82 37.51 0.98
C ARG A 6 43.32 36.11 0.60
N SER A 7 43.63 35.28 1.59
CA SER A 7 43.48 33.83 1.47
C SER A 7 43.09 33.23 2.81
N SER A 8 41.82 32.89 2.90
CA SER A 8 41.14 32.27 4.02
C SER A 8 41.54 30.80 4.16
N SER A 9 42.38 30.47 5.14
CA SER A 9 42.52 29.10 5.65
C SER A 9 41.32 28.77 6.57
N ALA A 10 40.12 28.73 6.00
CA ALA A 10 38.97 28.13 6.65
C ALA A 10 39.15 26.61 6.59
N ARG A 11 39.74 26.05 7.65
CA ARG A 11 39.72 24.61 7.94
C ARG A 11 38.27 24.13 7.89
N SER A 12 37.88 23.59 6.74
CA SER A 12 36.64 22.86 6.56
C SER A 12 36.64 21.69 7.53
N ARG A 13 35.95 21.87 8.65
CA ARG A 13 35.43 20.78 9.47
C ARG A 13 34.42 20.01 8.60
N ARG A 14 34.92 19.17 7.69
CA ARG A 14 34.23 17.97 7.24
C ARG A 14 34.00 17.13 8.49
N ARG A 15 32.87 17.34 9.17
CA ARG A 15 32.29 16.33 10.05
C ARG A 15 32.04 15.13 9.13
N ARG A 16 32.98 14.18 9.15
CA ARG A 16 32.70 12.80 8.74
C ARG A 16 31.43 12.42 9.48
N PHE A 17 30.41 12.03 8.72
CA PHE A 17 29.19 11.46 9.26
C PHE A 17 29.62 10.34 10.23
N GLY A 18 29.47 10.62 11.53
CA GLY A 18 29.55 9.58 12.54
C GLY A 18 28.36 8.66 12.33
N GLU A 19 28.67 7.39 12.13
CA GLU A 19 27.92 6.23 12.65
C GLU A 19 26.42 6.48 12.87
N VAL A 20 25.66 6.39 11.79
CA VAL A 20 24.46 5.55 11.87
C VAL A 20 24.94 4.18 11.43
N ASP A 21 25.07 3.30 12.41
CA ASP A 21 25.59 1.95 12.24
C ASP A 21 24.70 1.16 11.26
N TYR A 22 25.15 1.08 10.01
CA TYR A 22 24.64 0.14 9.01
C TYR A 22 25.58 -1.07 8.88
N SER A 23 26.46 -1.31 9.86
CA SER A 23 27.31 -2.49 9.94
C SER A 23 26.54 -3.62 10.62
N PHE A 24 25.83 -4.43 9.84
CA PHE A 24 25.36 -5.73 10.32
C PHE A 24 26.00 -6.81 9.45
N GLY A 25 26.88 -7.58 10.10
CA GLY A 25 27.88 -8.44 9.48
C GLY A 25 27.35 -9.67 8.75
N ASP A 26 28.30 -10.33 8.09
CA ASP A 26 28.19 -11.40 7.09
C ASP A 26 27.49 -12.71 7.54
N HIS A 27 26.71 -12.73 8.62
CA HIS A 27 26.04 -13.93 9.14
C HIS A 27 24.59 -13.69 9.64
N TYR A 28 23.78 -12.92 8.91
CA TYR A 28 22.33 -12.86 9.16
C TYR A 28 21.53 -13.66 8.12
N HIS A 29 21.05 -14.83 8.53
CA HIS A 29 19.99 -15.55 7.81
C HIS A 29 18.67 -14.77 7.95
N PHE A 30 18.12 -14.31 6.83
CA PHE A 30 16.81 -13.64 6.76
C PHE A 30 15.71 -14.54 7.37
N ARG A 31 15.29 -14.23 8.61
CA ARG A 31 14.13 -14.87 9.23
C ARG A 31 12.94 -13.94 9.08
N SER A 32 12.15 -14.17 8.03
CA SER A 32 10.98 -13.36 7.74
C SER A 32 10.06 -13.26 8.96
N ARG A 33 9.55 -12.06 9.25
CA ARG A 33 8.64 -11.84 10.38
C ARG A 33 7.35 -12.65 10.27
N VAL A 34 6.96 -13.00 9.05
CA VAL A 34 5.77 -13.81 8.76
C VAL A 34 6.19 -14.96 7.82
N PRO A 35 5.83 -16.22 8.11
CA PRO A 35 6.20 -17.33 7.23
C PRO A 35 5.76 -17.08 5.78
N LEU A 36 6.70 -17.19 4.84
CA LEU A 36 6.40 -17.17 3.41
C LEU A 36 5.65 -18.47 3.04
N LYS A 37 4.48 -18.31 2.44
CA LYS A 37 3.51 -19.33 2.06
C LYS A 37 3.03 -19.00 0.66
N SER A 38 2.80 -20.02 -0.15
CA SER A 38 2.20 -19.81 -1.46
C SER A 38 0.77 -19.26 -1.33
N PHE A 39 0.25 -18.70 -2.42
CA PHE A 39 -1.16 -18.30 -2.45
C PHE A 39 -2.10 -19.50 -2.19
N GLU A 40 -1.76 -20.69 -2.72
CA GLU A 40 -2.55 -21.90 -2.54
C GLU A 40 -2.58 -22.36 -1.07
N ASP A 41 -1.44 -22.33 -0.38
CA ASP A 41 -1.38 -22.67 1.05
C ASP A 41 -2.20 -21.68 1.90
N ARG A 42 -2.17 -20.40 1.54
CA ARG A 42 -3.01 -19.37 2.17
C ARG A 42 -4.48 -19.63 1.93
N LEU A 43 -4.86 -19.94 0.69
CA LEU A 43 -6.24 -20.23 0.30
C LEU A 43 -6.78 -21.46 1.02
N GLN A 44 -6.02 -22.54 1.10
CA GLN A 44 -6.41 -23.75 1.82
C GLN A 44 -6.54 -23.48 3.33
N GLY A 45 -5.58 -22.75 3.90
CA GLY A 45 -5.61 -22.35 5.31
C GLY A 45 -6.80 -21.46 5.66
N SER A 46 -7.10 -20.46 4.82
CA SER A 46 -8.20 -19.52 5.05
C SER A 46 -9.57 -20.19 4.85
N ARG A 47 -9.74 -21.02 3.82
CA ARG A 47 -11.01 -21.73 3.58
C ARG A 47 -11.43 -22.60 4.76
N ARG A 48 -10.48 -23.27 5.43
CA ARG A 48 -10.77 -24.03 6.67
C ARG A 48 -11.33 -23.14 7.78
N LEU A 49 -10.90 -21.89 7.87
CA LEU A 49 -11.33 -20.94 8.90
C LEU A 49 -12.68 -20.29 8.58
N PHE A 50 -12.99 -20.06 7.30
CA PHE A 50 -14.20 -19.34 6.88
C PHE A 50 -15.34 -20.22 6.34
N SER A 51 -15.08 -21.51 6.07
CA SER A 51 -16.06 -22.43 5.45
C SER A 51 -17.36 -22.58 6.25
N GLU A 52 -17.30 -22.51 7.58
CA GLU A 52 -18.48 -22.59 8.46
C GLU A 52 -19.13 -21.22 8.75
N ILE A 53 -18.47 -20.12 8.34
CA ILE A 53 -18.85 -18.75 8.75
C ILE A 53 -19.61 -18.01 7.63
N ILE A 54 -19.35 -18.33 6.35
CA ILE A 54 -20.01 -17.62 5.23
C ILE A 54 -21.40 -18.19 4.94
N LEU A 55 -22.42 -17.43 5.31
CA LEU A 55 -23.82 -17.70 5.02
C LEU A 55 -24.12 -17.46 3.53
N THR A 56 -24.75 -18.44 2.89
CA THR A 56 -25.36 -18.29 1.56
C THR A 56 -26.81 -17.84 1.74
N ILE A 57 -27.12 -16.60 1.38
CA ILE A 57 -28.45 -15.99 1.54
C ILE A 57 -29.09 -15.83 0.15
N GLY A 58 -29.86 -16.84 -0.26
CA GLY A 58 -30.60 -16.86 -1.53
C GLY A 58 -29.79 -17.33 -2.74
N GLY A 59 -30.42 -17.35 -3.91
CA GLY A 59 -29.74 -17.70 -5.16
C GLY A 59 -28.75 -16.63 -5.61
N TYR A 60 -27.73 -17.02 -6.40
CA TYR A 60 -26.66 -16.17 -6.93
C TYR A 60 -27.16 -14.91 -7.70
N SER A 61 -28.44 -14.82 -8.00
CA SER A 61 -29.11 -13.71 -8.67
C SER A 61 -29.31 -12.46 -7.78
N ARG A 62 -29.28 -12.58 -6.45
CA ARG A 62 -29.42 -11.43 -5.54
C ARG A 62 -28.06 -10.72 -5.36
N ARG A 63 -27.74 -9.82 -6.30
CA ARG A 63 -26.48 -9.05 -6.31
C ARG A 63 -26.45 -7.86 -5.34
N HIS A 64 -27.61 -7.30 -5.02
CA HIS A 64 -27.71 -6.11 -4.19
C HIS A 64 -28.67 -6.32 -3.02
N HIS A 65 -28.32 -5.79 -1.85
CA HIS A 65 -29.16 -5.91 -0.66
C HIS A 65 -30.43 -5.06 -0.77
N ASN A 66 -30.32 -3.87 -1.37
CA ASN A 66 -31.40 -2.92 -1.58
C ASN A 66 -31.24 -2.12 -2.90
N ARG A 67 -32.19 -1.21 -3.15
CA ARG A 67 -32.19 -0.35 -4.35
C ARG A 67 -31.05 0.66 -4.38
N GLU A 68 -30.63 1.17 -3.22
CA GLU A 68 -29.53 2.14 -3.12
C GLU A 68 -28.21 1.52 -3.55
N ALA A 69 -27.94 0.28 -3.13
CA ALA A 69 -26.77 -0.47 -3.56
C ALA A 69 -26.76 -0.72 -5.07
N ALA A 70 -27.93 -0.99 -5.67
CA ALA A 70 -28.04 -1.14 -7.12
C ALA A 70 -27.81 0.19 -7.87
N ILE A 71 -28.24 1.33 -7.32
CA ILE A 71 -27.96 2.65 -7.87
C ILE A 71 -26.47 2.99 -7.72
N GLY A 72 -25.90 2.77 -6.54
CA GLY A 72 -24.48 2.96 -6.25
C GLY A 72 -23.61 2.17 -7.22
N TYR A 73 -23.95 0.90 -7.46
CA TYR A 73 -23.24 0.05 -8.43
C TYR A 73 -23.14 0.70 -9.82
N ARG A 74 -24.23 1.30 -10.31
CA ARG A 74 -24.24 1.95 -11.64
C ARG A 74 -23.28 3.14 -11.68
N PHE A 75 -23.19 3.92 -10.62
CA PHE A 75 -22.21 5.02 -10.54
C PHE A 75 -20.77 4.51 -10.48
N LEU A 76 -20.52 3.40 -9.77
CA LEU A 76 -19.20 2.78 -9.71
C LEU A 76 -18.74 2.21 -11.07
N CYS A 77 -19.66 1.87 -11.98
CA CYS A 77 -19.31 1.43 -13.33
C CYS A 77 -18.62 2.52 -14.17
N LEU A 78 -18.81 3.80 -13.83
CA LEU A 78 -18.17 4.92 -14.52
C LEU A 78 -16.76 5.19 -14.00
N ARG A 79 -16.40 4.62 -12.85
CA ARG A 79 -15.12 4.85 -12.17
C ARG A 79 -14.07 3.84 -12.61
N GLY A 80 -12.84 4.32 -12.77
CA GLY A 80 -11.64 3.50 -12.98
C GLY A 80 -11.18 2.77 -11.72
N PHE A 81 -10.04 2.09 -11.81
CA PHE A 81 -9.44 1.33 -10.71
C PHE A 81 -7.96 1.70 -10.54
N VAL A 82 -7.51 1.77 -9.29
CA VAL A 82 -6.08 1.84 -8.96
C VAL A 82 -5.56 0.42 -8.78
N VAL A 83 -4.84 -0.08 -9.78
CA VAL A 83 -4.24 -1.43 -9.75
C VAL A 83 -3.06 -1.45 -8.76
N GLN A 84 -3.02 -2.48 -7.92
CA GLN A 84 -1.96 -2.64 -6.93
C GLN A 84 -0.60 -2.98 -7.56
N GLY A 85 0.48 -2.56 -6.89
CA GLY A 85 1.84 -2.84 -7.30
C GLY A 85 2.36 -4.13 -6.69
N SER A 86 3.18 -4.88 -7.42
CA SER A 86 3.85 -6.08 -6.94
C SER A 86 5.35 -5.93 -6.96
N LEU A 87 6.02 -6.42 -5.91
CA LEU A 87 7.46 -6.55 -5.86
C LEU A 87 7.84 -8.02 -6.13
N ASP A 88 8.94 -8.24 -6.85
CA ASP A 88 9.52 -9.57 -7.03
C ASP A 88 10.58 -9.81 -5.95
N PRO A 89 10.37 -10.76 -5.00
CA PRO A 89 11.36 -11.08 -3.97
C PRO A 89 12.70 -11.59 -4.51
N LYS A 90 12.79 -11.93 -5.80
CA LYS A 90 14.02 -12.38 -6.45
C LYS A 90 14.85 -11.23 -7.02
N ASP A 91 14.30 -10.02 -7.10
CA ASP A 91 15.03 -8.84 -7.55
C ASP A 91 15.91 -8.31 -6.40
N CYS A 92 17.22 -8.51 -6.50
CA CYS A 92 18.18 -8.08 -5.48
C CYS A 92 18.25 -6.57 -5.30
N LEU A 93 17.82 -5.77 -6.30
CA LEU A 93 17.74 -4.31 -6.16
C LEU A 93 16.65 -3.88 -5.17
N LEU A 94 15.75 -4.79 -4.80
CA LEU A 94 14.66 -4.57 -3.87
C LEU A 94 14.91 -5.20 -2.49
N ASP A 95 16.09 -5.76 -2.22
CA ASP A 95 16.40 -6.42 -0.94
C ASP A 95 16.19 -5.49 0.26
N ASP A 96 16.65 -4.23 0.15
CA ASP A 96 16.46 -3.21 1.19
C ASP A 96 14.98 -2.85 1.39
N VAL A 97 14.23 -2.77 0.29
CA VAL A 97 12.78 -2.47 0.27
C VAL A 97 12.02 -3.60 0.96
N PHE A 98 12.26 -4.84 0.54
CA PHE A 98 11.66 -6.02 1.14
C PHE A 98 12.01 -6.17 2.61
N ARG A 99 13.27 -5.91 2.99
CA ARG A 99 13.69 -5.95 4.39
C ARG A 99 12.91 -4.97 5.25
N ILE A 100 12.66 -3.74 4.76
CA ILE A 100 11.85 -2.76 5.48
C ILE A 100 10.39 -3.25 5.62
N ILE A 101 9.78 -3.71 4.52
CA ILE A 101 8.40 -4.21 4.51
C ILE A 101 8.23 -5.43 5.41
N ASP A 102 9.17 -6.37 5.37
CA ASP A 102 9.15 -7.59 6.17
C ASP A 102 9.36 -7.28 7.66
N SER A 103 10.18 -6.28 7.98
CA SER A 103 10.40 -5.86 9.38
C SER A 103 9.10 -5.43 10.08
N ILE A 104 8.10 -4.94 9.34
CA ILE A 104 6.76 -4.62 9.84
C ILE A 104 5.71 -5.71 9.54
N GLY A 105 6.10 -6.79 8.87
CA GLY A 105 5.27 -7.94 8.56
C GLY A 105 4.27 -7.70 7.42
N TRP A 106 4.59 -6.81 6.48
CA TRP A 106 3.67 -6.40 5.40
C TRP A 106 4.00 -7.04 4.04
N SER A 107 4.82 -8.09 4.00
CA SER A 107 5.33 -8.69 2.76
C SER A 107 4.22 -9.13 1.80
N TYR A 108 3.11 -9.67 2.31
CA TYR A 108 1.97 -10.07 1.48
C TYR A 108 1.10 -8.92 0.95
N THR A 109 1.35 -7.68 1.37
CA THR A 109 0.67 -6.50 0.79
C THR A 109 1.24 -6.10 -0.57
N VAL A 110 2.42 -6.63 -0.91
CA VAL A 110 3.17 -6.37 -2.15
C VAL A 110 3.49 -7.64 -2.93
N MET A 111 3.13 -8.81 -2.40
CA MET A 111 3.32 -10.13 -3.03
C MET A 111 1.97 -10.74 -3.36
N HIS A 112 1.95 -11.62 -4.37
CA HIS A 112 0.74 -12.35 -4.77
C HIS A 112 -0.44 -11.43 -5.13
N VAL A 113 -0.15 -10.33 -5.84
CA VAL A 113 -1.18 -9.42 -6.35
C VAL A 113 -1.84 -10.07 -7.57
N HIS A 114 -3.00 -10.69 -7.33
CA HIS A 114 -3.77 -11.38 -8.36
C HIS A 114 -4.76 -10.43 -9.07
N PRO A 115 -5.10 -10.70 -10.34
CA PRO A 115 -6.18 -9.99 -11.05
C PRO A 115 -7.50 -10.02 -10.29
N PHE A 116 -8.35 -9.03 -10.56
CA PHE A 116 -9.68 -8.91 -9.95
C PHE A 116 -10.78 -8.88 -11.00
N CYS A 117 -11.98 -9.35 -10.64
CA CYS A 117 -13.17 -9.15 -11.45
C CYS A 117 -13.80 -7.78 -11.14
N PRO A 118 -13.84 -6.82 -12.09
CA PRO A 118 -14.37 -5.48 -11.85
C PRO A 118 -15.77 -5.45 -11.27
N ARG A 119 -16.66 -6.31 -11.78
CA ARG A 119 -18.06 -6.37 -11.33
C ARG A 119 -18.19 -6.83 -9.89
N VAL A 120 -17.39 -7.82 -9.47
CA VAL A 120 -17.40 -8.31 -8.08
C VAL A 120 -16.92 -7.22 -7.13
N VAL A 121 -15.85 -6.50 -7.49
CA VAL A 121 -15.33 -5.39 -6.67
C VAL A 121 -16.37 -4.27 -6.54
N ARG A 122 -17.02 -3.87 -7.65
CA ARG A 122 -18.08 -2.85 -7.63
C ARG A 122 -19.29 -3.30 -6.81
N GLU A 123 -19.69 -4.57 -6.91
CA GLU A 123 -20.78 -5.16 -6.12
C GLU A 123 -20.46 -5.11 -4.63
N PHE A 124 -19.24 -5.48 -4.24
CA PHE A 124 -18.77 -5.36 -2.86
C PHE A 124 -18.86 -3.92 -2.34
N ILE A 125 -18.32 -2.95 -3.09
CA ILE A 125 -18.30 -1.54 -2.67
C ILE A 125 -19.72 -0.95 -2.61
N SER A 126 -20.60 -1.36 -3.53
CA SER A 126 -21.95 -0.82 -3.60
C SER A 126 -22.87 -1.35 -2.50
N ASN A 127 -22.60 -2.54 -1.97
CA ASN A 127 -23.38 -3.18 -0.93
C ASN A 127 -23.08 -2.64 0.49
N LYS A 128 -22.97 -1.31 0.61
CA LYS A 128 -22.87 -0.58 1.88
C LYS A 128 -24.24 -0.44 2.58
N PRO A 129 -24.32 -0.27 3.91
CA PRO A 129 -23.21 -0.23 4.86
C PRO A 129 -22.56 -1.60 5.03
N PHE A 130 -21.26 -1.61 5.32
CA PHE A 130 -20.59 -2.76 5.90
C PHE A 130 -21.16 -2.91 7.31
N ASN A 131 -22.08 -3.85 7.51
CA ASN A 131 -22.61 -4.14 8.83
C ASN A 131 -21.68 -5.15 9.53
N ASP A 132 -21.86 -5.34 10.83
CA ASP A 132 -21.06 -6.30 11.62
C ASP A 132 -21.21 -7.76 11.10
N GLU A 133 -22.29 -8.03 10.36
CA GLU A 133 -22.60 -9.32 9.74
C GLU A 133 -21.82 -9.58 8.44
N GLY A 134 -21.32 -8.53 7.76
CA GLY A 134 -20.52 -8.61 6.54
C GLY A 134 -21.15 -7.97 5.29
N VAL A 135 -20.63 -8.33 4.13
CA VAL A 135 -21.00 -7.75 2.83
C VAL A 135 -21.58 -8.81 1.93
N LEU A 136 -22.78 -8.57 1.43
CA LEU A 136 -23.39 -9.45 0.43
C LEU A 136 -22.63 -9.33 -0.89
N VAL A 137 -22.12 -10.44 -1.41
CA VAL A 137 -21.53 -10.55 -2.74
C VAL A 137 -21.93 -11.91 -3.30
N ARG A 138 -22.55 -11.94 -4.48
CA ARG A 138 -22.97 -13.17 -5.17
C ARG A 138 -23.78 -14.12 -4.30
N GLY A 139 -24.71 -13.58 -3.52
CA GLY A 139 -25.57 -14.35 -2.62
C GLY A 139 -24.85 -14.90 -1.37
N CYS A 140 -23.60 -14.52 -1.12
CA CYS A 140 -22.84 -14.90 0.07
C CYS A 140 -22.50 -13.67 0.91
N VAL A 141 -22.46 -13.81 2.25
CA VAL A 141 -22.07 -12.72 3.15
C VAL A 141 -20.61 -12.89 3.57
N PHE A 142 -19.75 -11.99 3.11
CA PHE A 142 -18.31 -11.99 3.39
C PHE A 142 -17.97 -11.08 4.55
N ARG A 143 -17.08 -11.50 5.45
CA ARG A 143 -16.64 -10.63 6.54
C ARG A 143 -15.64 -9.61 6.01
N PHE A 144 -15.78 -8.37 6.47
CA PHE A 144 -14.85 -7.30 6.15
C PHE A 144 -14.62 -6.44 7.38
N SER A 145 -13.49 -6.67 8.05
CA SER A 145 -13.07 -5.94 9.25
C SER A 145 -11.55 -5.83 9.29
N PRO A 146 -10.97 -4.91 10.06
CA PRO A 146 -9.53 -4.79 10.24
C PRO A 146 -8.84 -6.11 10.63
N SER A 147 -9.48 -6.90 11.51
CA SER A 147 -8.94 -8.20 11.94
C SER A 147 -8.97 -9.24 10.82
N VAL A 148 -10.05 -9.31 10.03
CA VAL A 148 -10.16 -10.21 8.88
C VAL A 148 -9.14 -9.84 7.80
N ILE A 149 -8.96 -8.55 7.53
CA ILE A 149 -7.94 -8.06 6.58
C ILE A 149 -6.55 -8.49 7.06
N ASN A 150 -6.21 -8.23 8.32
CA ASN A 150 -4.91 -8.61 8.87
C ASN A 150 -4.66 -10.12 8.78
N GLN A 151 -5.66 -10.93 9.14
CA GLN A 151 -5.57 -12.38 9.09
C GLN A 151 -5.35 -12.90 7.67
N LEU A 152 -6.15 -12.42 6.70
CA LEU A 152 -6.07 -12.87 5.32
C LEU A 152 -4.82 -12.38 4.58
N MET A 153 -4.35 -11.18 4.93
CA MET A 153 -3.09 -10.61 4.43
C MET A 153 -1.88 -11.03 5.25
N MET A 154 -2.08 -11.89 6.27
CA MET A 154 -1.05 -12.37 7.19
C MET A 154 -0.21 -11.25 7.82
N THR A 155 -0.80 -10.08 8.05
CA THR A 155 -0.13 -8.98 8.73
C THR A 155 -0.32 -9.10 10.25
N PRO A 156 0.66 -8.67 11.06
CA PRO A 156 0.54 -8.75 12.52
C PRO A 156 -0.67 -7.96 13.03
N PRO A 157 -1.43 -8.49 14.02
CA PRO A 157 -2.40 -7.69 14.73
C PRO A 157 -1.68 -6.60 15.52
N VAL A 158 -2.25 -5.40 15.53
CA VAL A 158 -1.71 -4.24 16.26
C VAL A 158 -2.82 -3.69 17.14
N GLU A 159 -2.65 -3.75 18.45
CA GLU A 159 -3.62 -3.22 19.42
C GLU A 159 -3.67 -1.70 19.36
N HIS A 160 -2.51 -1.05 19.37
CA HIS A 160 -2.36 0.40 19.37
C HIS A 160 -1.58 0.84 18.14
N SER A 161 -2.29 1.26 17.10
CA SER A 161 -1.67 1.75 15.87
C SER A 161 -1.01 3.11 16.11
N PHE A 162 0.23 3.27 15.65
CA PHE A 162 0.89 4.58 15.64
C PHE A 162 0.09 5.58 14.81
N GLN A 163 -0.01 6.81 15.33
CA GLN A 163 -0.70 7.93 14.68
C GLN A 163 0.21 8.57 13.62
N TRP A 164 0.47 7.83 12.54
CA TRP A 164 1.37 8.26 11.47
C TRP A 164 0.97 9.61 10.84
N LYS A 165 -0.31 9.98 10.88
CA LYS A 165 -0.79 11.29 10.39
C LYS A 165 -0.24 12.46 11.20
N GLU A 166 0.15 12.24 12.46
CA GLU A 166 0.68 13.26 13.37
C GLU A 166 2.19 13.48 13.22
N VAL A 167 2.88 12.66 12.42
CA VAL A 167 4.31 12.80 12.14
C VAL A 167 4.62 14.19 11.60
N VAL A 168 5.63 14.83 12.19
CA VAL A 168 6.15 16.12 11.75
C VAL A 168 6.74 15.97 10.34
N LEU A 169 6.08 16.56 9.34
CA LEU A 169 6.45 16.40 7.93
C LEU A 169 7.92 16.75 7.65
N LYS A 170 8.45 17.78 8.30
CA LYS A 170 9.85 18.18 8.18
C LYS A 170 10.82 17.05 8.55
N GLN A 171 10.52 16.33 9.62
CA GLN A 171 11.30 15.19 10.10
C GLN A 171 11.22 14.02 9.12
N ALA A 172 10.01 13.72 8.60
CA ALA A 172 9.81 12.70 7.59
C ALA A 172 10.64 12.98 6.33
N ILE A 173 10.55 14.19 5.78
CA ILE A 173 11.30 14.60 4.58
C ILE A 173 12.80 14.50 4.81
N SER A 174 13.31 15.05 5.92
CA SER A 174 14.74 15.04 6.20
C SER A 174 15.26 13.60 6.33
N HIS A 175 14.52 12.71 6.99
CA HIS A 175 14.88 11.30 7.11
C HIS A 175 14.89 10.57 5.76
N LEU A 176 13.81 10.68 4.99
CA LEU A 176 13.62 9.95 3.73
C LEU A 176 14.53 10.45 2.59
N THR A 177 15.10 11.65 2.73
CA THR A 177 16.04 12.25 1.77
C THR A 177 17.49 12.22 2.26
N GLY A 178 17.79 11.56 3.38
CA GLY A 178 19.15 11.55 3.95
C GLY A 178 19.67 12.94 4.34
N GLY A 179 18.77 13.88 4.64
CA GLY A 179 19.08 15.26 4.98
C GLY A 179 19.23 16.21 3.80
N HIS A 180 19.04 15.76 2.55
CA HIS A 180 19.14 16.62 1.37
C HIS A 180 18.03 17.67 1.27
N CYS A 181 16.83 17.37 1.79
CA CYS A 181 15.74 18.33 1.88
C CYS A 181 15.47 18.69 3.33
N SER A 182 15.43 19.98 3.64
CA SER A 182 15.15 20.47 5.00
C SER A 182 13.66 20.64 5.28
N GLY A 183 12.79 20.54 4.26
CA GLY A 183 11.34 20.70 4.39
C GLY A 183 10.59 20.59 3.06
N TRP A 184 9.27 20.84 3.09
CA TRP A 184 8.37 20.66 1.95
C TRP A 184 8.73 21.50 0.72
N THR A 185 9.15 22.74 0.92
CA THR A 185 9.46 23.68 -0.18
C THR A 185 10.64 23.26 -1.04
N GLU A 186 11.59 22.53 -0.47
CA GLU A 186 12.78 22.01 -1.16
C GLU A 186 12.57 20.57 -1.68
N PHE A 187 11.48 19.93 -1.26
CA PHE A 187 11.24 18.53 -1.51
C PHE A 187 10.73 18.28 -2.93
N ASN A 188 11.25 17.22 -3.54
CA ASN A 188 10.67 16.57 -4.71
C ASN A 188 10.88 15.07 -4.58
N LEU A 189 10.06 14.26 -5.26
CA LEU A 189 10.10 12.80 -5.13
C LEU A 189 11.45 12.19 -5.54
N ASN A 190 12.19 12.82 -6.45
CA ASN A 190 13.51 12.33 -6.87
C ASN A 190 14.59 12.56 -5.79
N ALA A 191 14.30 13.36 -4.76
CA ALA A 191 15.21 13.57 -3.62
C ALA A 191 15.19 12.42 -2.60
N LEU A 192 14.22 11.49 -2.71
CA LEU A 192 14.18 10.29 -1.87
C LEU A 192 15.39 9.40 -2.16
N ILE A 193 15.98 8.80 -1.13
CA ILE A 193 17.09 7.84 -1.31
C ILE A 193 16.59 6.44 -1.70
N SER A 194 17.51 5.56 -2.13
CA SER A 194 17.22 4.39 -2.97
C SER A 194 16.21 3.35 -2.43
N PRO A 195 16.02 3.05 -1.12
CA PRO A 195 14.87 2.21 -0.75
C PRO A 195 13.55 2.99 -0.75
N PHE A 196 13.59 4.29 -0.45
CA PHE A 196 12.37 5.09 -0.25
C PHE A 196 11.69 5.51 -1.55
N GLN A 197 12.40 5.53 -2.68
CA GLN A 197 11.79 5.74 -4.00
C GLN A 197 10.85 4.58 -4.37
N ALA A 198 11.32 3.34 -4.25
CA ALA A 198 10.51 2.15 -4.50
C ALA A 198 9.40 2.00 -3.44
N LEU A 199 9.70 2.23 -2.15
CA LEU A 199 8.68 2.21 -1.10
C LEU A 199 7.62 3.29 -1.31
N TYR A 200 7.95 4.45 -1.88
CA TYR A 200 6.94 5.44 -2.23
C TYR A 200 5.96 4.92 -3.26
N ARG A 201 6.42 4.21 -4.29
CA ARG A 201 5.54 3.54 -5.26
C ARG A 201 4.70 2.43 -4.62
N VAL A 202 5.28 1.68 -3.69
CA VAL A 202 4.51 0.73 -2.88
C VAL A 202 3.41 1.45 -2.09
N CYS A 203 3.75 2.55 -1.42
CA CYS A 203 2.79 3.31 -0.63
C CYS A 203 1.66 3.88 -1.51
N GLU A 204 2.00 4.42 -2.68
CA GLU A 204 1.06 4.98 -3.66
C GLU A 204 0.08 3.94 -4.21
N LEU A 205 0.52 2.70 -4.44
CA LEU A 205 -0.33 1.68 -5.07
C LEU A 205 -1.01 0.74 -4.07
N ASN A 206 -0.35 0.43 -2.95
CA ASN A 206 -0.73 -0.67 -2.06
C ASN A 206 -1.18 -0.25 -0.67
N TRP A 207 -0.75 0.89 -0.14
CA TRP A 207 -1.00 1.25 1.26
C TRP A 207 -1.86 2.51 1.42
N LEU A 208 -1.63 3.52 0.58
CA LEU A 208 -2.32 4.80 0.59
C LEU A 208 -2.56 5.32 -0.86
N PRO A 209 -3.35 4.59 -1.66
CA PRO A 209 -3.75 5.00 -2.98
C PRO A 209 -4.67 6.23 -2.97
N GLY A 210 -4.52 7.05 -4.00
CA GLY A 210 -5.26 8.30 -4.13
C GLY A 210 -4.61 9.27 -5.10
N PRO A 211 -5.21 10.44 -5.32
CA PRO A 211 -4.71 11.43 -6.27
C PRO A 211 -3.38 12.03 -5.81
N ASP A 212 -2.55 12.45 -6.76
CA ASP A 212 -1.27 13.14 -6.51
C ASP A 212 -1.44 14.59 -6.08
N SER A 213 -2.25 14.78 -5.03
CA SER A 213 -2.38 16.05 -4.33
C SER A 213 -1.25 16.23 -3.30
N ASP A 214 -0.89 17.48 -3.03
CA ASP A 214 0.05 17.86 -1.96
C ASP A 214 -0.25 17.15 -0.63
N LEU A 215 -1.53 17.10 -0.24
CA LEU A 215 -1.96 16.46 1.00
C LEU A 215 -1.67 14.95 0.98
N MET A 216 -1.95 14.28 -0.13
CA MET A 216 -1.73 12.85 -0.27
C MET A 216 -0.24 12.52 -0.26
N ILE A 217 0.58 13.28 -0.99
CA ILE A 217 2.05 13.11 -0.99
C ILE A 217 2.59 13.28 0.43
N LYS A 218 2.16 14.32 1.16
CA LYS A 218 2.56 14.54 2.56
C LYS A 218 2.18 13.36 3.47
N ASN A 219 0.98 12.81 3.29
CA ASN A 219 0.52 11.65 4.06
C ASN A 219 1.33 10.39 3.74
N ARG A 220 1.66 10.14 2.46
CA ARG A 220 2.54 9.04 2.05
C ARG A 220 3.91 9.17 2.70
N LEU A 221 4.52 10.36 2.71
CA LEU A 221 5.82 10.59 3.35
C LEU A 221 5.78 10.35 4.87
N ARG A 222 4.71 10.77 5.54
CA ARG A 222 4.52 10.50 6.97
C ARG A 222 4.41 9.00 7.26
N LEU A 223 3.61 8.29 6.46
CA LEU A 223 3.47 6.84 6.58
C LEU A 223 4.80 6.13 6.35
N LEU A 224 5.53 6.50 5.28
CA LEU A 224 6.85 5.95 4.97
C LEU A 224 7.87 6.18 6.08
N TYR A 225 7.85 7.36 6.71
CA TYR A 225 8.72 7.64 7.84
C TYR A 225 8.49 6.66 8.99
N ASP A 226 7.25 6.42 9.38
CA ASP A 226 6.95 5.48 10.46
C ASP A 226 7.24 4.02 10.07
N VAL A 227 6.99 3.65 8.81
CA VAL A 227 7.40 2.34 8.25
C VAL A 227 8.92 2.15 8.32
N ALA A 228 9.69 3.16 7.92
CA ALA A 228 11.16 3.14 7.99
C ALA A 228 11.66 2.99 9.44
N ASN A 229 10.96 3.62 10.38
CA ASN A 229 11.23 3.52 11.82
C ASN A 229 10.60 2.29 12.49
N ARG A 230 10.08 1.33 11.70
CA ARG A 230 9.48 0.06 12.14
C ARG A 230 8.36 0.25 13.17
N LYS A 231 7.61 1.34 13.07
CA LYS A 231 6.46 1.60 13.94
C LYS A 231 5.35 0.60 13.66
N GLN A 232 4.62 0.22 14.70
CA GLN A 232 3.50 -0.71 14.56
C GLN A 232 2.28 0.05 14.05
N ILE A 233 1.90 -0.23 12.81
CA ILE A 233 0.72 0.33 12.15
C ILE A 233 -0.19 -0.83 11.78
N SER A 234 -1.48 -0.73 12.10
CA SER A 234 -2.44 -1.75 11.69
C SER A 234 -2.76 -1.60 10.20
N PHE A 235 -2.28 -2.55 9.38
CA PHE A 235 -2.61 -2.59 7.96
C PHE A 235 -4.12 -2.73 7.74
N GLY A 236 -4.77 -3.60 8.53
CA GLY A 236 -6.20 -3.81 8.49
C GLY A 236 -7.02 -2.54 8.73
N HIS A 237 -6.65 -1.72 9.74
CA HIS A 237 -7.33 -0.44 9.98
C HIS A 237 -7.04 0.55 8.85
N LEU A 238 -5.79 0.63 8.40
CA LEU A 238 -5.38 1.52 7.30
C LEU A 238 -6.21 1.26 6.03
N VAL A 239 -6.40 0.00 5.65
CA VAL A 239 -7.21 -0.37 4.47
C VAL A 239 -8.70 -0.18 4.74
N TYR A 240 -9.19 -0.65 5.89
CA TYR A 240 -10.61 -0.58 6.22
C TYR A 240 -11.12 0.86 6.16
N ASP A 241 -10.47 1.80 6.86
CA ASP A 241 -10.88 3.20 6.92
C ASP A 241 -10.97 3.82 5.51
N GLN A 242 -9.95 3.56 4.68
CA GLN A 242 -9.92 4.05 3.30
C GLN A 242 -11.04 3.46 2.43
N VAL A 243 -11.36 2.18 2.59
CA VAL A 243 -12.48 1.55 1.87
C VAL A 243 -13.80 2.16 2.32
N ILE A 244 -14.02 2.33 3.64
CA ILE A 244 -15.21 2.98 4.18
C ILE A 244 -15.36 4.40 3.62
N ASP A 245 -14.29 5.19 3.66
CA ASP A 245 -14.28 6.56 3.14
C ASP A 245 -14.57 6.61 1.64
N MET A 246 -13.97 5.72 0.84
CA MET A 246 -14.23 5.62 -0.59
C MET A 246 -15.73 5.41 -0.90
N THR A 247 -16.46 4.66 -0.08
CA THR A 247 -17.89 4.42 -0.29
C THR A 247 -18.78 5.65 -0.09
N ARG A 248 -18.21 6.72 0.52
CA ARG A 248 -18.85 8.02 0.71
C ARG A 248 -18.53 9.00 -0.43
N ILE A 249 -17.52 8.70 -1.26
CA ILE A 249 -17.11 9.54 -2.39
C ILE A 249 -18.06 9.34 -3.57
N THR A 250 -18.67 10.43 -4.02
CA THR A 250 -19.59 10.46 -5.18
C THR A 250 -18.95 10.98 -6.46
N ASP A 251 -17.71 11.46 -6.40
CA ASP A 251 -16.96 11.91 -7.57
C ASP A 251 -16.66 10.74 -8.52
N LEU A 252 -16.99 10.94 -9.80
CA LEU A 252 -16.88 9.94 -10.85
C LEU A 252 -15.45 9.84 -11.41
N GLU A 253 -14.65 10.89 -11.27
CA GLU A 253 -13.24 10.89 -11.73
C GLU A 253 -12.32 10.18 -10.74
N THR A 254 -12.73 10.09 -9.47
CA THR A 254 -11.95 9.38 -8.45
C THR A 254 -11.96 7.88 -8.73
N SER A 255 -10.79 7.27 -8.98
CA SER A 255 -10.70 5.81 -9.17
C SER A 255 -10.99 5.02 -7.89
N LEU A 256 -11.44 3.77 -8.05
CA LEU A 256 -11.66 2.84 -6.95
C LEU A 256 -10.33 2.24 -6.47
N ILE A 257 -10.14 2.21 -5.16
CA ILE A 257 -8.90 1.75 -4.53
C ILE A 257 -9.00 0.31 -4.03
N PHE A 258 -7.85 -0.34 -3.90
CA PHE A 258 -7.69 -1.73 -3.42
C PHE A 258 -8.52 -2.82 -4.15
N PRO A 259 -8.72 -2.76 -5.49
CA PRO A 259 -9.54 -3.75 -6.17
C PRO A 259 -8.95 -5.16 -6.10
N ASN A 260 -7.62 -5.29 -6.21
CA ASN A 260 -6.91 -6.58 -6.09
C ASN A 260 -7.09 -7.17 -4.69
N LEU A 261 -6.80 -6.38 -3.64
CA LEU A 261 -6.96 -6.79 -2.25
C LEU A 261 -8.40 -7.15 -1.94
N ILE A 262 -9.39 -6.33 -2.31
CA ILE A 262 -10.81 -6.63 -2.07
C ILE A 262 -11.16 -7.98 -2.68
N TYR A 263 -10.85 -8.19 -3.95
CA TYR A 263 -11.16 -9.45 -4.63
C TYR A 263 -10.44 -10.64 -4.01
N GLN A 264 -9.16 -10.47 -3.65
CA GLN A 264 -8.36 -11.49 -2.97
C GLN A 264 -8.95 -11.87 -1.60
N LEU A 265 -9.40 -10.89 -0.81
CA LEU A 265 -10.05 -11.15 0.48
C LEU A 265 -11.32 -11.98 0.31
N LEU A 266 -12.11 -11.74 -0.74
CA LEU A 266 -13.30 -12.53 -1.02
C LEU A 266 -12.92 -13.97 -1.36
N VAL A 267 -12.01 -14.16 -2.33
CA VAL A 267 -11.56 -15.49 -2.80
C VAL A 267 -10.95 -16.32 -1.67
N LEU A 268 -10.19 -15.70 -0.77
CA LEU A 268 -9.58 -16.38 0.38
C LEU A 268 -10.63 -16.85 1.39
N GLN A 269 -11.76 -16.14 1.55
CA GLN A 269 -12.81 -16.59 2.46
C GLN A 269 -13.69 -17.68 1.83
N LYS A 270 -14.10 -17.51 0.56
CA LYS A 270 -14.93 -18.47 -0.18
C LYS A 270 -14.75 -18.30 -1.67
N GLU A 271 -14.98 -19.38 -2.41
CA GLU A 271 -15.03 -19.32 -3.87
C GLU A 271 -16.07 -18.29 -4.34
N VAL A 272 -15.64 -17.37 -5.21
CA VAL A 272 -16.51 -16.36 -5.82
C VAL A 272 -16.84 -16.81 -7.23
N PRO A 273 -18.08 -17.25 -7.51
CA PRO A 273 -18.45 -17.73 -8.83
C PRO A 273 -18.51 -16.58 -9.84
N LEU A 274 -17.92 -16.81 -11.01
CA LEU A 274 -18.12 -15.97 -12.18
C LEU A 274 -19.51 -16.26 -12.76
N LEU A 275 -20.32 -15.22 -12.97
CA LEU A 275 -21.65 -15.32 -13.56
C LEU A 275 -21.62 -14.85 -15.02
N PRO A 276 -22.60 -15.27 -15.84
CA PRO A 276 -22.73 -14.76 -17.20
C PRO A 276 -22.69 -13.22 -17.29
N GLY A 277 -21.91 -12.73 -18.25
CA GLY A 277 -21.66 -11.30 -18.46
C GLY A 277 -20.64 -10.69 -17.51
N ASP A 278 -19.95 -11.48 -16.67
CA ASP A 278 -18.76 -10.99 -15.98
C ASP A 278 -17.61 -10.78 -16.96
N GLU A 279 -16.92 -9.66 -16.79
CA GLU A 279 -15.69 -9.34 -17.51
C GLU A 279 -14.57 -10.29 -17.04
N GLU A 280 -13.61 -10.56 -17.94
CA GLU A 280 -12.40 -11.29 -17.57
C GLU A 280 -11.67 -10.56 -16.41
N PRO A 281 -11.03 -11.29 -15.49
CA PRO A 281 -10.23 -10.67 -14.44
C PRO A 281 -9.12 -9.79 -15.03
N ILE A 282 -9.06 -8.53 -14.59
CA ILE A 282 -8.08 -7.53 -15.05
C ILE A 282 -7.14 -7.11 -13.91
N GLY A 283 -6.17 -6.25 -14.23
CA GLY A 283 -5.32 -5.60 -13.23
C GLY A 283 -4.32 -6.57 -12.60
N ARG A 284 -3.51 -7.24 -13.43
CA ARG A 284 -2.30 -7.93 -12.93
C ARG A 284 -1.43 -6.92 -12.16
N GLY A 285 -0.78 -7.37 -11.08
CA GLY A 285 0.07 -6.52 -10.26
C GLY A 285 1.08 -5.73 -11.11
N LEU A 286 1.14 -4.42 -10.89
CA LEU A 286 2.08 -3.56 -11.60
C LEU A 286 3.49 -3.81 -11.04
N PRO A 287 4.47 -4.26 -11.84
CA PRO A 287 5.81 -4.50 -11.33
C PRO A 287 6.43 -3.18 -10.86
N ILE A 288 6.87 -3.14 -9.61
CA ILE A 288 7.67 -2.05 -9.06
C ILE A 288 9.13 -2.48 -9.13
N TYR A 289 9.97 -1.67 -9.76
CA TYR A 289 11.39 -1.95 -9.97
C TYR A 289 12.26 -1.19 -8.97
N GLY A 290 13.41 -1.76 -8.62
CA GLY A 290 14.46 -1.04 -7.90
C GLY A 290 15.11 0.03 -8.77
N VAL A 291 15.63 1.09 -8.14
CA VAL A 291 16.42 2.10 -8.85
C VAL A 291 17.88 1.68 -8.79
N ALA A 292 18.47 1.37 -9.95
CA ALA A 292 19.90 1.09 -10.04
C ALA A 292 20.68 2.32 -9.57
N SER A 293 21.66 2.12 -8.69
CA SER A 293 22.48 3.17 -8.07
C SER A 293 23.48 3.84 -9.02
N ASP A 294 23.21 3.86 -10.34
CA ASP A 294 24.07 4.48 -11.33
C ASP A 294 23.25 5.31 -12.32
N THR A 295 23.32 6.63 -12.20
CA THR A 295 23.45 7.55 -13.35
C THR A 295 23.92 8.91 -12.87
N SER A 296 25.24 9.10 -12.85
CA SER A 296 25.85 10.38 -13.20
C SER A 296 25.41 10.78 -14.62
N GLY A 297 24.38 11.61 -14.74
CA GLY A 297 23.88 12.18 -16.01
C GLY A 297 22.89 13.32 -15.77
N PRO A 298 22.79 14.34 -16.64
CA PRO A 298 22.18 15.61 -16.30
C PRO A 298 20.65 15.49 -16.18
N MET A 299 20.15 15.63 -14.95
CA MET A 299 18.72 15.66 -14.64
C MET A 299 18.05 16.87 -15.31
N GLY A 300 17.32 16.61 -16.39
CA GLY A 300 16.42 17.55 -17.02
C GLY A 300 15.29 17.94 -16.06
N ARG A 301 15.20 19.23 -15.73
CA ARG A 301 14.08 19.83 -15.00
C ARG A 301 12.78 19.58 -15.75
N ARG A 302 11.88 18.77 -15.20
CA ARG A 302 10.43 18.92 -15.46
C ARG A 302 9.85 19.75 -14.33
N ARG A 303 9.52 21.01 -14.63
CA ARG A 303 8.58 21.81 -13.84
C ARG A 303 7.18 21.34 -14.25
N LEU A 304 6.37 20.93 -13.27
CA LEU A 304 4.93 20.87 -13.43
C LEU A 304 4.41 22.30 -13.26
N THR A 305 3.79 22.82 -14.32
CA THR A 305 2.90 23.99 -14.29
C THR A 305 1.52 23.57 -13.82
#